data_AF-A0A3A4VYG0-F1
#
_entry.id   AF-A0A3A4VYG0-F1
#
_cell.length_a   1.000
_cell.length_b   1.000
_cell.length_c   1.000
_cell.angle_alpha   90.00
_cell.angle_beta   90.00
_cell.angle_gamma   90.00
#
_symmetry.space_group_name_H-M   'P 1'
#
loop_
_entity.id
_entity.type
_entity.pdbx_description
1 polymer ?
#
loop_
_entity_poly.entity_id
_entity_poly.type
_entity_poly.pdbx_seq_one_letter_code
_entity_poly.pdbx_strand_id
1 'polypeptide(L)'
;MVGSGWRKAFPGKQWPGARTPFTPVLSLKQQAEYMKICIVSSCGGHLTEVRCLKPAYGPYEHFYVLNDRALLPPDMERKTFFITHSERDWKFLVNLWEAWRILHREKPDVILSTGAGPAVPFALIGRLLFRTKVIFVETITGIEAPSLTGRIMYFLAHRFFYQWPALAKAYPRGVYGGLLL
;
A
#
# COMPACT_ATOMS: atom_id res chain seq x y z
N MET A 1 18.80 -29.06 33.93
CA MET A 1 17.97 -30.29 33.97
C MET A 1 16.72 -30.01 33.15
N VAL A 2 16.77 -30.28 31.84
CA VAL A 2 16.07 -31.40 31.13
C VAL A 2 14.56 -31.31 31.32
N GLY A 3 13.81 -30.83 30.32
CA GLY A 3 13.08 -31.67 29.35
C GLY A 3 11.62 -31.80 29.82
N SER A 4 10.56 -31.98 29.04
CA SER A 4 10.38 -32.50 27.70
C SER A 4 8.86 -32.46 27.44
N GLY A 5 8.39 -31.97 26.30
CA GLY A 5 6.94 -31.93 26.09
C GLY A 5 6.42 -31.74 24.68
N TRP A 6 7.27 -31.80 23.63
CA TRP A 6 6.78 -31.75 22.24
C TRP A 6 7.63 -32.64 21.34
N ARG A 7 7.35 -33.94 21.40
CA ARG A 7 7.64 -34.88 20.31
C ARG A 7 6.41 -35.77 20.15
N LYS A 8 5.72 -35.65 19.01
CA LYS A 8 5.13 -36.74 18.22
C LYS A 8 4.23 -36.16 17.14
N ALA A 9 4.79 -36.00 15.94
CA ALA A 9 4.14 -36.33 14.66
C ALA A 9 5.16 -36.08 13.53
N PHE A 10 5.18 -36.99 12.56
CA PHE A 10 5.98 -37.01 11.32
C PHE A 10 7.37 -37.71 11.39
N PRO A 11 7.45 -38.98 10.92
CA PRO A 11 8.68 -39.73 10.76
C PRO A 11 9.43 -39.31 9.48
N GLY A 12 10.73 -39.58 9.46
CA GLY A 12 11.72 -38.97 8.58
C GLY A 12 11.49 -39.11 7.07
N LYS A 13 11.68 -37.98 6.38
CA LYS A 13 12.33 -37.91 5.07
C LYS A 13 13.24 -36.69 5.05
N GLN A 14 14.56 -36.91 5.00
CA GLN A 14 15.54 -35.86 4.73
C GLN A 14 15.42 -35.46 3.25
N TRP A 15 15.33 -34.16 2.96
CA TRP A 15 15.37 -33.62 1.60
C TRP A 15 16.79 -33.13 1.28
N PRO A 16 17.50 -33.70 0.29
CA PRO A 16 18.86 -33.27 -0.04
C PRO A 16 18.76 -32.03 -0.94
N GLY A 17 19.19 -30.88 -0.42
CA GLY A 17 19.15 -29.62 -1.15
C GLY A 17 19.70 -28.45 -0.35
N ALA A 18 20.90 -28.59 0.21
CA ALA A 18 21.63 -27.47 0.78
C ALA A 18 22.10 -26.52 -0.34
N ARG A 19 21.53 -25.32 -0.41
CA ARG A 19 22.22 -24.01 -0.46
C ARG A 19 21.30 -22.89 -0.93
N THR A 20 20.97 -21.98 -0.01
CA THR A 20 21.08 -20.53 -0.21
C THR A 20 21.57 -19.93 1.11
N PRO A 21 22.46 -18.92 1.09
CA PRO A 21 22.91 -18.26 2.31
C PRO A 21 21.72 -17.60 3.01
N PHE A 22 21.63 -17.77 4.32
CA PHE A 22 20.69 -17.10 5.21
C PHE A 22 20.66 -15.60 4.88
N THR A 23 19.58 -15.12 4.24
CA THR A 23 19.26 -13.70 4.28
C THR A 23 18.83 -13.41 5.72
N PRO A 24 19.55 -12.56 6.48
CA PRO A 24 19.09 -12.23 7.82
C PRO A 24 17.75 -11.51 7.69
N VAL A 25 16.69 -12.11 8.25
CA VAL A 25 15.40 -11.46 8.37
C VAL A 25 15.56 -10.35 9.39
N LEU A 26 15.58 -9.09 8.93
CA LEU A 26 15.65 -7.91 9.79
C LEU A 26 14.55 -7.97 10.86
N SER A 27 14.86 -7.55 12.09
CA SER A 27 13.83 -7.40 13.12
C SER A 27 12.78 -6.36 12.68
N LEU A 28 11.54 -6.46 13.18
CA LEU A 28 10.48 -5.48 12.85
C LEU A 28 10.90 -4.03 13.15
N LYS A 29 11.70 -3.82 14.20
CA LYS A 29 12.28 -2.50 14.53
C LYS A 29 13.24 -2.01 13.46
N GLN A 30 14.14 -2.87 12.97
CA GLN A 30 15.05 -2.51 11.89
C GLN A 30 14.32 -2.33 10.55
N GLN A 31 13.31 -3.15 10.27
CA GLN A 31 12.47 -2.95 9.07
C GLN A 31 11.76 -1.58 9.08
N ALA A 32 11.38 -1.09 10.27
CA ALA A 32 10.83 0.25 10.44
C ALA A 32 11.84 1.38 10.16
N GLU A 33 13.12 1.15 10.45
CA GLU A 33 14.18 2.13 10.16
C GLU A 33 14.54 2.24 8.67
N TYR A 34 14.29 1.19 7.87
CA TYR A 34 14.72 1.16 6.46
C TYR A 34 13.59 1.27 5.43
N MET A 35 12.32 1.09 5.82
CA MET A 35 11.22 1.17 4.87
C MET A 35 10.65 2.58 4.76
N LYS A 36 10.52 3.06 3.53
CA LYS A 36 9.88 4.33 3.18
C LYS A 36 8.55 4.11 2.47
N ILE A 37 7.52 4.78 2.96
CA ILE A 37 6.13 4.63 2.50
C ILE A 37 5.66 5.91 1.78
N CYS A 38 5.19 5.75 0.55
CA CYS A 38 4.48 6.77 -0.21
C CYS A 38 2.98 6.60 -0.01
N ILE A 39 2.33 7.57 0.61
CA ILE A 39 0.89 7.57 0.86
C ILE A 39 0.23 8.40 -0.23
N VAL A 40 -0.51 7.77 -1.12
CA VAL A 40 -1.16 8.43 -2.26
C VAL A 40 -2.65 8.54 -1.98
N SER A 41 -3.18 9.75 -1.97
CA SER A 41 -4.61 9.97 -1.70
C SER A 41 -5.12 11.20 -2.45
N SER A 42 -6.44 11.34 -2.55
CA SER A 42 -7.05 12.63 -2.78
C SER A 42 -7.33 13.34 -1.46
N CYS A 43 -7.54 14.64 -1.52
CA CYS A 43 -8.02 15.41 -0.37
C CYS A 43 -9.43 14.96 0.05
N GLY A 44 -9.84 15.30 1.28
CA GLY A 44 -11.15 14.95 1.83
C GLY A 44 -11.22 13.53 2.40
N GLY A 45 -12.34 12.83 2.16
CA GLY A 45 -12.66 11.55 2.82
C GLY A 45 -11.60 10.46 2.66
N HIS A 46 -11.01 10.32 1.47
CA HIS A 46 -9.92 9.35 1.24
C HIS A 46 -8.68 9.66 2.09
N LEU A 47 -8.34 10.94 2.27
CA LEU A 47 -7.23 11.33 3.14
C LEU A 47 -7.55 11.03 4.61
N THR A 48 -8.78 11.28 5.05
CA THR A 48 -9.21 10.92 6.42
C THR A 48 -9.08 9.42 6.65
N GLU A 49 -9.58 8.62 5.71
CA GLU A 49 -9.57 7.17 5.76
C GLU A 49 -8.14 6.58 5.79
N VAL A 50 -7.24 7.02 4.89
CA VAL A 50 -5.86 6.55 4.95
C VAL A 50 -5.18 6.98 6.24
N ARG A 51 -5.51 8.14 6.80
CA ARG A 51 -4.93 8.60 8.09
C ARG A 51 -5.40 7.78 9.28
N CYS A 52 -6.52 7.06 9.22
CA CYS A 52 -6.88 6.06 10.25
C CYS A 52 -5.83 4.93 10.34
N LEU A 53 -5.07 4.68 9.26
CA LEU A 53 -3.97 3.73 9.24
C LEU A 53 -2.64 4.30 9.80
N LYS A 54 -2.61 5.55 10.26
CA LYS A 54 -1.42 6.18 10.83
C LYS A 54 -0.79 5.40 11.98
N PRO A 55 -1.52 4.73 12.88
CA PRO A 55 -0.90 3.86 13.88
C PRO A 55 -0.07 2.72 13.27
N ALA A 56 -0.41 2.27 12.06
CA ALA A 56 0.32 1.22 11.35
C ALA A 56 1.52 1.75 10.55
N TYR A 57 1.36 2.84 9.78
CA TYR A 57 2.45 3.37 8.94
C TYR A 57 3.32 4.43 9.63
N GLY A 58 2.85 5.03 10.72
CA GLY A 58 3.48 6.15 11.42
C GLY A 58 4.90 5.89 11.92
N PRO A 59 5.25 4.67 12.38
CA PRO A 59 6.63 4.33 12.76
C PRO A 59 7.64 4.32 11.60
N TYR A 60 7.19 4.26 10.35
CA TYR A 60 8.06 4.21 9.17
C TYR A 60 8.32 5.61 8.62
N GLU A 61 9.42 5.81 7.89
CA GLU A 61 9.56 7.02 7.07
C GLU A 61 8.42 7.07 6.05
N HIS A 62 7.71 8.19 5.97
CA HIS A 62 6.59 8.31 5.05
C HIS A 62 6.41 9.74 4.54
N PHE A 63 5.85 9.84 3.35
CA PHE A 63 5.45 11.08 2.71
C PHE A 63 4.11 10.90 2.00
N TYR A 64 3.46 12.00 1.69
CA TYR A 64 2.14 12.04 1.08
C TYR A 64 2.21 12.59 -0.34
N VAL A 65 1.33 12.08 -1.19
CA VAL A 65 1.07 12.65 -2.51
C VAL A 65 -0.43 12.90 -2.62
N LEU A 66 -0.81 14.16 -2.83
CA LEU A 66 -2.19 14.61 -2.92
C LEU A 66 -2.49 15.25 -4.27
N ASN A 67 -3.69 15.02 -4.79
CA ASN A 67 -4.13 15.56 -6.09
C ASN A 67 -4.60 17.01 -6.08
N ASP A 68 -4.76 17.62 -4.90
CA ASP A 68 -5.19 18.99 -4.77
C ASP A 68 -4.58 19.63 -3.54
N ARG A 69 -4.51 20.96 -3.51
CA ARG A 69 -4.02 21.70 -2.35
C ARG A 69 -5.07 21.64 -1.24
N ALA A 70 -4.63 21.26 -0.05
CA ALA A 70 -5.46 21.27 1.14
C ALA A 70 -4.71 21.94 2.30
N LEU A 71 -5.47 22.41 3.29
CA LEU A 71 -4.91 22.76 4.58
C LEU A 71 -4.44 21.47 5.25
N LEU A 72 -3.12 21.37 5.42
CA LEU A 72 -2.49 20.17 5.96
C LEU A 72 -2.29 20.31 7.47
N PRO A 73 -2.48 19.23 8.24
CA PRO A 73 -2.03 19.22 9.61
C PRO A 73 -0.49 19.32 9.68
N PRO A 74 0.09 19.79 10.79
CA PRO A 74 1.54 20.02 10.92
C PRO A 74 2.42 18.79 10.61
N ASP A 75 1.89 17.58 10.82
CA ASP A 75 2.61 16.34 10.53
C ASP A 75 2.76 16.03 9.02
N MET A 76 2.04 16.75 8.16
CA MET A 76 2.04 16.56 6.71
C MET A 76 2.71 17.69 5.93
N GLU A 77 2.77 18.92 6.47
CA GLU A 77 3.16 20.13 5.73
C GLU A 77 4.50 19.99 4.99
N ARG A 78 5.51 19.40 5.64
CA ARG A 78 6.86 19.23 5.06
C ARG A 78 7.07 17.87 4.37
N LYS A 79 6.03 17.05 4.33
CA LYS A 79 6.07 15.66 3.83
C LYS A 79 5.11 15.44 2.68
N THR A 80 4.54 16.49 2.09
CA THR A 80 3.48 16.34 1.10
C THR A 80 3.89 16.92 -0.26
N PHE A 81 3.74 16.12 -1.30
CA PHE A 81 3.81 16.55 -2.68
C PHE A 81 2.39 16.75 -3.22
N PHE A 82 2.19 17.83 -3.95
CA PHE A 82 0.95 18.08 -4.69
C PHE A 82 1.16 17.75 -6.16
N ILE A 83 0.22 17.01 -6.73
CA ILE A 83 0.19 16.65 -8.14
C ILE A 83 -1.02 17.28 -8.82
N THR A 84 -1.06 17.23 -10.14
CA THR A 84 -2.13 17.81 -10.93
C THR A 84 -3.45 17.07 -10.71
N HIS A 85 -4.50 17.79 -10.30
CA HIS A 85 -5.86 17.22 -10.22
C HIS A 85 -6.30 16.71 -11.59
N SER A 86 -6.49 15.40 -11.68
CA SER A 86 -6.87 14.72 -12.91
C SER A 86 -8.09 13.85 -12.65
N GLU A 87 -9.22 14.26 -13.21
CA GLU A 87 -10.48 13.51 -13.19
C GLU A 87 -10.55 12.49 -14.33
N ARG A 88 -9.46 11.73 -14.52
CA ARG A 88 -9.35 10.67 -15.53
C ARG A 88 -9.43 11.17 -16.99
N ASP A 89 -8.90 12.37 -17.25
CA ASP A 89 -8.72 12.92 -18.60
C ASP A 89 -7.30 12.68 -19.15
N TRP A 90 -6.95 13.30 -20.29
CA TRP A 90 -5.58 13.33 -20.86
C TRP A 90 -4.49 13.70 -19.84
N LYS A 91 -4.87 14.40 -18.77
CA LYS A 91 -4.05 14.72 -17.59
C LYS A 91 -3.56 13.49 -16.82
N PHE A 92 -4.08 12.29 -17.12
CA PHE A 92 -3.51 11.02 -16.65
C PHE A 92 -2.04 10.86 -17.07
N LEU A 93 -1.67 11.30 -18.29
CA LEU A 93 -0.27 11.26 -18.74
C LEU A 93 0.61 12.20 -17.91
N VAL A 94 0.09 13.36 -17.53
CA VAL A 94 0.77 14.28 -16.61
C VAL A 94 0.98 13.62 -15.25
N ASN A 95 -0.05 12.93 -14.73
CA ASN A 95 0.05 12.20 -13.47
C ASN A 95 1.05 11.04 -13.53
N LEU A 96 1.21 10.35 -14.68
CA LEU A 96 2.26 9.35 -14.87
C LEU A 96 3.66 9.97 -14.79
N TRP A 97 3.86 11.12 -15.42
CA TRP A 97 5.14 11.84 -15.37
C TRP A 97 5.44 12.36 -13.96
N GLU A 98 4.45 12.94 -13.28
CA GLU A 98 4.58 13.37 -11.89
C GLU A 98 4.90 12.19 -10.96
N ALA A 99 4.21 11.06 -11.14
CA ALA A 99 4.49 9.82 -10.42
C ALA A 99 5.94 9.35 -10.65
N TRP A 100 6.39 9.30 -11.90
CA TRP A 100 7.77 8.94 -12.22
C TRP A 100 8.78 9.87 -11.55
N ARG A 101 8.60 11.20 -11.66
CA ARG A 101 9.50 12.19 -11.06
C ARG A 101 9.60 12.05 -9.54
N ILE A 102 8.46 11.90 -8.87
CA ILE A 102 8.40 11.78 -7.41
C ILE A 102 8.99 10.44 -6.96
N LEU A 103 8.61 9.33 -7.59
CA LEU A 103 9.10 8.00 -7.21
C LEU A 103 10.59 7.82 -7.51
N HIS A 104 11.10 8.40 -8.60
CA HIS A 104 12.53 8.39 -8.91
C HIS A 104 13.36 9.14 -7.87
N ARG A 105 12.83 10.27 -7.37
CA ARG A 105 13.48 11.10 -6.36
C ARG A 105 13.42 10.48 -4.97
N GLU A 106 12.23 10.08 -4.53
CA GLU A 106 11.97 9.68 -3.14
C GLU A 106 12.19 8.18 -2.89
N LYS A 107 12.14 7.36 -3.95
CA LYS A 107 12.41 5.91 -3.94
C LYS A 107 11.71 5.13 -2.79
N PRO A 108 10.37 5.21 -2.67
CA PRO A 108 9.66 4.45 -1.65
C PRO A 108 9.68 2.95 -1.91
N ASP A 109 9.70 2.16 -0.83
CA ASP A 109 9.56 0.71 -0.86
C ASP A 109 8.10 0.28 -1.03
N VAL A 110 7.18 1.08 -0.48
CA VAL A 110 5.74 0.80 -0.45
C VAL A 110 4.93 2.02 -0.88
N ILE A 111 3.90 1.79 -1.70
CA ILE A 111 2.81 2.72 -1.96
C ILE A 111 1.57 2.24 -1.22
N LEU A 112 0.95 3.12 -0.44
CA LEU A 112 -0.31 2.89 0.28
C LEU A 112 -1.39 3.87 -0.22
N SER A 113 -2.59 3.38 -0.50
CA SER A 113 -3.72 4.23 -0.90
C SER A 113 -5.08 3.64 -0.52
N THR A 114 -6.07 4.48 -0.23
CA THR A 114 -7.45 4.11 0.12
C THR A 114 -8.48 4.63 -0.90
N GLY A 115 -8.37 4.24 -2.19
CA GLY A 115 -9.43 4.50 -3.17
C GLY A 115 -9.28 5.72 -4.09
N ALA A 116 -8.22 6.52 -3.97
CA ALA A 116 -8.06 7.74 -4.76
C ALA A 116 -7.62 7.50 -6.22
N GLY A 117 -8.13 8.28 -7.17
CA GLY A 117 -7.73 8.23 -8.59
C GLY A 117 -6.22 8.26 -8.87
N PRO A 118 -5.43 9.11 -8.18
CA PRO A 118 -3.95 9.13 -8.27
C PRO A 118 -3.25 7.81 -7.93
N ALA A 119 -3.91 6.89 -7.24
CA ALA A 119 -3.32 5.60 -6.90
C ALA A 119 -2.91 4.81 -8.16
N VAL A 120 -3.68 4.92 -9.24
CA VAL A 120 -3.45 4.17 -10.48
C VAL A 120 -2.12 4.52 -11.15
N PRO A 121 -1.83 5.80 -11.51
CA PRO A 121 -0.55 6.15 -12.13
C PRO A 121 0.65 5.85 -11.23
N PHE A 122 0.53 6.10 -9.92
CA PHE A 122 1.58 5.77 -8.95
C PHE A 122 1.83 4.27 -8.84
N ALA A 123 0.79 3.45 -8.78
CA ALA A 123 0.92 2.01 -8.73
C ALA A 123 1.53 1.44 -10.02
N LEU A 124 1.13 1.97 -11.18
CA LEU A 124 1.66 1.54 -12.47
C LEU A 124 3.17 1.81 -12.56
N ILE A 125 3.58 3.05 -12.31
CA ILE A 125 4.97 3.47 -12.38
C ILE A 125 5.81 2.80 -11.29
N GLY A 126 5.35 2.83 -10.04
CA GLY A 126 6.05 2.24 -8.91
C GLY A 126 6.29 0.75 -9.08
N ARG A 127 5.27 0.00 -9.51
CA ARG A 127 5.39 -1.44 -9.74
C ARG A 127 6.30 -1.77 -10.92
N LEU A 128 6.11 -1.12 -12.06
CA LEU A 128 6.78 -1.51 -13.30
C LEU A 128 8.22 -1.02 -13.38
N LEU A 129 8.49 0.22 -12.95
CA LEU A 129 9.80 0.85 -13.12
C LEU A 129 10.67 0.78 -11.86
N PHE A 130 10.06 0.80 -10.67
CA PHE A 130 10.79 0.93 -9.40
C PHE A 130 10.70 -0.30 -8.50
N ARG A 131 9.93 -1.33 -8.90
CA ARG A 131 9.65 -2.54 -8.10
C ARG A 131 9.03 -2.25 -6.72
N THR A 132 8.44 -1.06 -6.55
CA THR A 132 7.75 -0.63 -5.33
C THR A 132 6.54 -1.53 -5.07
N LYS A 133 6.37 -1.97 -3.82
CA LYS A 133 5.20 -2.76 -3.42
C LYS A 133 3.99 -1.84 -3.31
N VAL A 134 2.82 -2.36 -3.66
CA VAL A 134 1.58 -1.58 -3.70
C VAL A 134 0.57 -2.24 -2.79
N ILE A 135 0.13 -1.50 -1.78
CA ILE A 135 -0.96 -1.86 -0.88
C ILE A 135 -2.11 -0.91 -1.18
N PHE A 136 -3.27 -1.49 -1.48
CA PHE A 136 -4.47 -0.73 -1.76
C PHE A 136 -5.61 -1.18 -0.87
N VAL A 137 -6.34 -0.23 -0.32
CA VAL A 137 -7.59 -0.46 0.39
C VAL A 137 -8.71 0.15 -0.45
N GLU A 138 -9.73 -0.63 -0.75
CA GLU A 138 -10.95 -0.12 -1.39
C GLU A 138 -11.60 0.95 -0.51
N THR A 139 -12.14 1.99 -1.14
CA THR A 139 -12.85 3.07 -0.44
C THR A 139 -14.06 2.55 0.33
N ILE A 140 -14.33 3.15 1.50
CA ILE A 140 -15.54 2.90 2.29
C ILE A 140 -16.84 3.22 1.53
N THR A 141 -16.80 4.04 0.47
CA THR A 141 -17.99 4.36 -0.32
C THR A 141 -18.43 3.23 -1.26
N GLY A 142 -17.57 2.26 -1.54
CA GLY A 142 -17.87 1.10 -2.38
C GLY A 142 -18.60 0.01 -1.60
N ILE A 143 -19.86 0.21 -1.24
CA ILE A 143 -20.62 -0.71 -0.37
C ILE A 143 -20.98 -1.99 -1.12
N GLU A 144 -21.76 -1.85 -2.20
CA GLU A 144 -22.33 -2.99 -2.93
C GLU A 144 -21.55 -3.33 -4.21
N ALA A 145 -20.82 -2.35 -4.75
CA ALA A 145 -20.12 -2.47 -6.02
C ALA A 145 -18.67 -1.94 -5.95
N PRO A 146 -17.73 -2.63 -6.62
CA PRO A 146 -16.37 -2.15 -6.86
C PRO A 146 -16.31 -0.71 -7.41
N SER A 147 -15.45 0.13 -6.83
CA SER A 147 -15.13 1.41 -7.46
C SER A 147 -14.33 1.17 -8.75
N LEU A 148 -14.39 2.11 -9.72
CA LEU A 148 -13.60 1.98 -10.95
C LEU A 148 -12.09 1.89 -10.64
N THR A 149 -11.61 2.74 -9.73
CA THR A 149 -10.22 2.71 -9.24
C THR A 149 -9.91 1.35 -8.61
N GLY A 150 -10.80 0.84 -7.76
CA GLY A 150 -10.69 -0.45 -7.10
C GLY A 150 -10.56 -1.62 -8.06
N ARG A 151 -11.40 -1.66 -9.10
CA ARG A 151 -11.33 -2.67 -10.17
C ARG A 151 -9.96 -2.70 -10.84
N ILE A 152 -9.37 -1.53 -11.11
CA ILE A 152 -8.04 -1.42 -11.72
C ILE A 152 -6.97 -1.85 -10.71
N MET A 153 -7.03 -1.30 -9.51
CA MET A 153 -6.06 -1.55 -8.45
C MET A 153 -6.06 -3.00 -7.96
N TYR A 154 -7.16 -3.73 -8.11
CA TYR A 154 -7.23 -5.16 -7.84
C TYR A 154 -6.27 -6.00 -8.70
N PHE A 155 -5.88 -5.50 -9.87
CA PHE A 155 -4.86 -6.14 -10.71
C PHE A 155 -3.45 -5.60 -10.47
N LEU A 156 -3.32 -4.31 -10.12
CA LEU A 156 -2.02 -3.67 -9.93
C LEU A 156 -1.42 -3.90 -8.53
N ALA A 157 -2.27 -3.92 -7.50
CA ALA A 157 -1.84 -4.03 -6.11
C ALA A 157 -1.25 -5.39 -5.79
N HIS A 158 -0.23 -5.39 -4.93
CA HIS A 158 0.35 -6.62 -4.37
C HIS A 158 -0.45 -7.14 -3.19
N ARG A 159 -1.09 -6.22 -2.45
CA ARG A 159 -2.07 -6.50 -1.40
C ARG A 159 -3.27 -5.60 -1.62
N PHE A 160 -4.45 -6.21 -1.64
CA PHE A 160 -5.71 -5.52 -1.86
C PHE A 160 -6.64 -5.83 -0.70
N PHE A 161 -7.13 -4.79 -0.03
CA PHE A 161 -8.08 -4.89 1.07
C PHE A 161 -9.41 -4.28 0.66
N TYR A 162 -10.50 -4.80 1.20
CA TYR A 162 -11.83 -4.22 1.02
C TYR A 162 -12.58 -4.18 2.36
N GLN A 163 -13.49 -3.22 2.49
CA GLN A 163 -14.09 -2.89 3.79
C GLN A 163 -15.52 -3.42 3.98
N TRP A 164 -16.19 -3.81 2.89
CA TRP A 164 -17.56 -4.32 2.91
C TRP A 164 -17.64 -5.80 2.55
N PRO A 165 -18.30 -6.66 3.36
CA PRO A 165 -18.44 -8.09 3.04
C PRO A 165 -19.09 -8.36 1.68
N ALA A 166 -19.99 -7.48 1.22
CA ALA A 166 -20.67 -7.60 -0.07
C ALA A 166 -19.68 -7.64 -1.26
N LEU A 167 -18.50 -7.02 -1.13
CA LEU A 167 -17.48 -7.00 -2.16
C LEU A 167 -16.68 -8.30 -2.28
N ALA A 168 -16.86 -9.26 -1.37
CA ALA A 168 -16.09 -10.51 -1.38
C ALA A 168 -16.21 -11.28 -2.70
N LYS A 169 -17.40 -11.26 -3.32
CA LYS A 169 -17.63 -11.90 -4.63
C LYS A 169 -16.89 -11.19 -5.76
N ALA A 170 -16.75 -9.87 -5.69
CA ALA A 170 -16.04 -9.09 -6.71
C ALA A 170 -14.51 -9.16 -6.55
N TYR A 171 -14.03 -9.38 -5.33
CA TYR A 171 -12.61 -9.40 -5.00
C TYR A 171 -12.17 -10.73 -4.34
N PRO A 172 -12.24 -11.86 -5.05
CA PRO A 172 -11.96 -13.18 -4.48
C PRO A 172 -10.51 -13.38 -3.97
N ARG A 173 -9.56 -12.57 -4.44
CA ARG A 173 -8.15 -12.54 -3.98
C ARG A 173 -7.87 -11.40 -3.00
N GLY A 174 -8.87 -10.56 -2.74
CA GLY A 174 -8.77 -9.46 -1.78
C GLY A 174 -8.90 -9.99 -0.36
N VAL A 175 -8.48 -9.17 0.60
CA VAL A 175 -8.62 -9.46 2.03
C VAL A 175 -9.68 -8.55 2.62
N TYR A 176 -10.66 -9.12 3.32
CA TYR A 176 -11.61 -8.32 4.09
C TYR A 176 -10.87 -7.65 5.27
N GLY A 177 -10.86 -6.32 5.29
CA GLY A 177 -10.13 -5.52 6.28
C GLY A 177 -11.01 -4.90 7.37
N GLY A 178 -12.33 -4.97 7.25
CA GLY A 178 -13.25 -4.23 8.11
C GLY A 178 -13.31 -2.74 7.77
N LEU A 179 -14.09 -1.97 8.54
CA LEU A 179 -14.28 -0.53 8.35
C LEU A 179 -13.12 0.24 8.99
N LEU A 180 -12.62 1.28 8.31
CA LEU A 180 -11.60 2.19 8.82
C LEU A 180 -12.16 3.43 9.54
N LEU A 181 -13.46 3.70 9.40
CA LEU A 181 -14.17 4.84 10.01
C LEU A 181 -15.33 4.36 10.87
#